data_AF-A0A944SYX4-F1
#
_entry.id   AF-A0A944SYX4-F1
#
_cell.length_a   1.000
_cell.length_b   1.000
_cell.length_c   1.000
_cell.angle_alpha   90.00
_cell.angle_beta   90.00
_cell.angle_gamma   90.00
#
_symmetry.space_group_name_H-M   'P 1'
#
loop_
_entity.id
_entity.type
_entity.pdbx_description
1 polymer ?
#
loop_
_entity_poly.entity_id
_entity_poly.type
_entity_poly.pdbx_seq_one_letter_code
_entity_poly.pdbx_strand_id
1 'polypeptide(L)'
;MMPDTAELMAEKIRSIEPLNDLAKQEINLTGGEASQNPHIVEVYKIFRTLSDNVRLHTNLDINSEKSKRWERLVEITKLRGRIDITLYPTVWESRQQPFLEKIIQLQDGLIVNLIYESLEDLLKQIKILEEFFIHQDKKKFAPVIELLNEFSDRLRKTMKTNPVCREDDFLNGMGNLENYVSCPGGFVFAVNAIPSFHVNPKGVRDMTSLPFPQDIYKVECTAVRGVIEIMTILQTGEMTPCCDVGNLGCKPKFGNLLADSPEVILQKFGVSQKLMASGALKNLKNIESGKAGEWVEEGIPPFCV
;
A
#
# COMPACT_ATOMS: atom_id res chain seq x y z
N MET A 1 -3.41 11.71 16.19
CA MET A 1 -2.06 12.27 16.45
C MET A 1 -2.11 13.79 16.42
N MET A 2 -1.55 14.49 17.42
CA MET A 2 -1.51 15.96 17.45
C MET A 2 -0.28 16.52 16.70
N PRO A 3 -0.28 17.79 16.26
CA PRO A 3 0.89 18.42 15.62
C PRO A 3 2.17 18.31 16.46
N ASP A 4 2.15 18.67 17.74
CA ASP A 4 3.31 18.58 18.64
C ASP A 4 3.88 17.15 18.72
N THR A 5 3.00 16.15 18.64
CA THR A 5 3.40 14.75 18.59
C THR A 5 4.10 14.43 17.26
N ALA A 6 3.58 14.93 16.14
CA ALA A 6 4.22 14.77 14.83
C ALA A 6 5.56 15.52 14.75
N GLU A 7 5.69 16.68 15.40
CA GLU A 7 6.97 17.41 15.49
C GLU A 7 8.02 16.57 16.22
N LEU A 8 7.68 16.03 17.39
CA LEU A 8 8.57 15.14 18.15
C LEU A 8 8.98 13.92 17.32
N MET A 9 8.03 13.31 16.60
CA MET A 9 8.31 12.19 15.69
C MET A 9 9.27 12.61 14.57
N ALA A 10 9.03 13.76 13.94
CA ALA A 10 9.84 14.23 12.82
C ALA A 10 11.25 14.63 13.25
N GLU A 11 11.40 15.28 14.41
CA GLU A 11 12.71 15.57 15.00
C GLU A 11 13.49 14.30 15.32
N LYS A 12 12.80 13.27 15.84
CA LYS A 12 13.43 11.97 16.14
C LYS A 12 13.85 11.23 14.87
N ILE A 13 13.06 11.28 13.79
CA ILE A 13 13.49 10.75 12.49
C ILE A 13 14.74 11.49 12.01
N ARG A 14 14.73 12.82 12.06
CA ARG A 14 15.84 13.67 11.60
C ARG A 14 17.13 13.39 12.35
N SER A 15 17.06 13.06 13.64
CA SER A 15 18.24 12.79 14.48
C SER A 15 18.85 11.40 14.28
N ILE A 16 18.16 10.49 13.58
CA ILE A 16 18.62 9.12 13.32
C ILE A 16 18.92 9.01 11.82
N GLU A 17 20.19 9.13 11.45
CA GLU A 17 20.64 9.22 10.04
C GLU A 17 20.01 8.17 9.11
N PRO A 18 19.99 6.86 9.43
CA PRO A 18 19.37 5.88 8.55
C PRO A 18 17.86 6.08 8.34
N LEU A 19 17.15 6.62 9.34
CA LEU A 19 15.72 6.96 9.22
C LEU A 19 15.52 8.26 8.44
N ASN A 20 16.37 9.24 8.64
CA ASN A 20 16.33 10.50 7.89
C ASN A 20 16.57 10.27 6.39
N ASP A 21 17.49 9.36 6.03
CA ASP A 21 17.73 9.01 4.63
C ASP A 21 16.58 8.22 4.02
N LEU A 22 16.02 7.28 4.78
CA LEU A 22 14.80 6.57 4.41
C LEU A 22 13.63 7.53 4.19
N ALA A 23 13.43 8.51 5.09
CA ALA A 23 12.35 9.48 5.01
C ALA A 23 12.31 10.21 3.66
N LYS A 24 13.47 10.51 3.07
CA LYS A 24 13.58 11.21 1.78
C LYS A 24 12.97 10.44 0.62
N GLN A 25 12.83 9.12 0.74
CA GLN A 25 12.25 8.26 -0.30
C GLN A 25 10.72 8.38 -0.32
N GLU A 26 10.04 7.96 0.75
CA GLU A 26 8.60 8.12 0.92
C GLU A 26 8.21 7.97 2.41
N ILE A 27 7.27 8.79 2.86
CA ILE A 27 6.61 8.62 4.16
C ILE A 27 5.13 8.33 3.91
N ASN A 28 4.66 7.17 4.35
CA ASN A 28 3.25 6.84 4.32
C ASN A 28 2.61 7.04 5.70
N LEU A 29 1.68 7.99 5.78
CA LEU A 29 0.94 8.28 7.00
C LEU A 29 -0.32 7.40 7.04
N THR A 30 -0.36 6.47 8.00
CA THR A 30 -1.47 5.53 8.16
C THR A 30 -1.77 5.23 9.64
N GLY A 31 -2.69 4.30 9.90
CA GLY A 31 -3.18 3.93 11.24
C GLY A 31 -4.61 4.41 11.48
N GLY A 32 -5.54 3.45 11.51
CA GLY A 32 -6.97 3.74 11.47
C GLY A 32 -7.36 4.43 10.16
N GLU A 33 -8.23 5.43 10.23
CA GLU A 33 -8.56 6.30 9.11
C GLU A 33 -7.85 7.66 9.29
N ALA A 34 -6.67 7.81 8.68
CA ALA A 34 -5.79 8.95 8.93
C ALA A 34 -6.44 10.31 8.58
N SER A 35 -7.30 10.34 7.56
CA SER A 35 -8.03 11.54 7.13
C SER A 35 -9.10 12.01 8.14
N GLN A 36 -9.48 11.19 9.13
CA GLN A 36 -10.38 11.60 10.21
C GLN A 36 -9.67 12.43 11.28
N ASN A 37 -8.33 12.45 11.31
CA ASN A 37 -7.58 13.29 12.23
C ASN A 37 -7.83 14.77 11.92
N PRO A 38 -8.35 15.57 12.88
CA PRO A 38 -8.67 16.96 12.61
C PRO A 38 -7.47 17.84 12.27
N HIS A 39 -6.27 17.40 12.61
CA HIS A 39 -4.99 18.08 12.41
C HIS A 39 -4.12 17.44 11.32
N ILE A 40 -4.71 16.60 10.45
CA ILE A 40 -3.93 15.83 9.46
C ILE A 40 -3.15 16.72 8.48
N VAL A 41 -3.64 17.93 8.21
CA VAL A 41 -2.97 18.90 7.34
C VAL A 41 -1.69 19.43 8.00
N GLU A 42 -1.76 19.82 9.26
CA GLU A 42 -0.60 20.29 10.03
C GLU A 42 0.41 19.17 10.20
N VAL A 43 -0.05 17.98 10.57
CA VAL A 43 0.76 16.75 10.62
C VAL A 43 1.47 16.51 9.28
N TYR A 44 0.74 16.58 8.16
CA TYR A 44 1.30 16.42 6.82
C TYR A 44 2.40 17.45 6.55
N LYS A 45 2.17 18.73 6.87
CA LYS A 45 3.17 19.81 6.72
C LYS A 45 4.44 19.52 7.51
N ILE A 46 4.32 18.97 8.71
CA ILE A 46 5.46 18.59 9.56
C ILE A 46 6.28 17.47 8.91
N PHE A 47 5.64 16.36 8.51
CA PHE A 47 6.36 15.26 7.85
C PHE A 47 6.94 15.67 6.49
N ARG A 48 6.32 16.63 5.81
CA ARG A 48 6.85 17.20 4.57
C ARG A 48 8.18 17.92 4.76
N THR A 49 8.52 18.34 5.97
CA THR A 49 9.87 18.87 6.27
C THR A 49 10.98 17.81 6.18
N LEU A 50 10.61 16.52 6.13
CA LEU A 50 11.54 15.40 5.98
C LEU A 50 11.55 14.85 4.54
N SER A 51 10.43 14.94 3.84
CA SER A 51 10.23 14.33 2.53
C SER A 51 9.29 15.15 1.67
N ASP A 52 9.63 15.36 0.40
CA ASP A 52 8.66 15.86 -0.58
C ASP A 52 7.65 14.77 -1.00
N ASN A 53 7.90 13.51 -0.61
CA ASN A 53 7.10 12.35 -0.95
C ASN A 53 6.29 11.83 0.25
N VAL A 54 5.40 12.67 0.79
CA VAL A 54 4.48 12.25 1.87
C VAL A 54 3.14 11.81 1.26
N ARG A 55 2.69 10.63 1.67
CA ARG A 55 1.47 9.97 1.19
C ARG A 55 0.47 9.80 2.31
N LEU A 56 -0.81 9.92 1.96
CA LEU A 56 -1.91 9.68 2.87
C LEU A 56 -2.82 8.61 2.29
N HIS A 57 -3.08 7.57 3.06
CA HIS A 57 -4.02 6.51 2.70
C HIS A 57 -5.37 6.73 3.40
N THR A 58 -6.47 6.61 2.66
CA THR A 58 -7.83 6.79 3.17
C THR A 58 -8.87 5.88 2.50
N ASN A 59 -10.02 5.66 3.13
CA ASN A 59 -11.15 4.95 2.53
C ASN A 59 -12.08 5.82 1.67
N LEU A 60 -11.90 7.14 1.59
CA LEU A 60 -12.83 8.07 0.90
C LEU A 60 -14.32 7.89 1.25
N ASP A 61 -14.65 7.30 2.41
CA ASP A 61 -16.02 7.19 2.92
C ASP A 61 -16.48 8.55 3.46
N ILE A 62 -16.75 9.47 2.54
CA ILE A 62 -17.05 10.87 2.79
C ILE A 62 -18.47 11.16 2.34
N ASN A 63 -19.20 11.96 3.11
CA ASN A 63 -20.62 12.24 2.90
C ASN A 63 -20.88 13.53 2.11
N SER A 64 -19.91 14.47 2.03
CA SER A 64 -20.09 15.76 1.38
C SER A 64 -18.77 16.48 1.09
N GLU A 65 -18.74 17.24 0.00
CA GLU A 65 -17.66 18.19 -0.30
C GLU A 65 -17.56 19.35 0.70
N LYS A 66 -18.61 19.62 1.47
CA LYS A 66 -18.57 20.61 2.55
C LYS A 66 -18.01 20.03 3.86
N SER A 67 -17.65 18.74 3.87
CA SER A 67 -17.10 18.11 5.06
C SER A 67 -15.68 18.59 5.30
N LYS A 68 -15.35 18.82 6.58
CA LYS A 68 -13.97 19.14 6.98
C LYS A 68 -12.97 18.07 6.57
N ARG A 69 -13.42 16.81 6.51
CA ARG A 69 -12.60 15.69 6.03
C ARG A 69 -12.19 15.87 4.57
N TRP A 70 -13.13 16.23 3.68
CA TRP A 70 -12.82 16.52 2.28
C TRP A 70 -11.93 17.74 2.12
N GLU A 71 -12.24 18.85 2.81
CA GLU A 71 -11.45 20.09 2.75
C GLU A 71 -9.96 19.82 3.07
N ARG A 72 -9.68 18.95 4.05
CA ARG A 72 -8.31 18.56 4.42
C ARG A 72 -7.60 17.76 3.33
N LEU A 73 -8.28 16.83 2.66
CA LEU A 73 -7.70 16.08 1.53
C LEU A 73 -7.36 17.00 0.35
N VAL A 74 -8.24 17.97 0.06
CA VAL A 74 -7.98 19.00 -0.96
C VAL A 74 -6.80 19.88 -0.57
N GLU A 75 -6.66 20.24 0.70
CA GLU A 75 -5.49 21.01 1.16
C GLU A 75 -4.19 20.19 1.03
N ILE A 76 -4.20 18.91 1.40
CA ILE A 76 -3.04 18.03 1.27
C ILE A 76 -2.61 17.86 -0.19
N THR A 77 -3.56 17.65 -1.12
CA THR A 77 -3.25 17.56 -2.57
C THR A 77 -2.64 18.86 -3.11
N LYS A 78 -3.15 20.03 -2.71
CA LYS A 78 -2.54 21.34 -3.05
C LYS A 78 -1.11 21.48 -2.51
N LEU A 79 -0.81 20.81 -1.40
CA LEU A 79 0.53 20.73 -0.83
C LEU A 79 1.38 19.60 -1.47
N ARG A 80 0.97 19.05 -2.62
CA ARG A 80 1.63 17.97 -3.35
C ARG A 80 1.62 16.60 -2.63
N GLY A 81 0.76 16.45 -1.63
CA GLY A 81 0.48 15.14 -1.06
C GLY A 81 -0.35 14.31 -2.02
N ARG A 82 -0.06 13.00 -2.13
CA ARG A 82 -0.91 12.07 -2.89
C ARG A 82 -1.82 11.35 -1.92
N ILE A 83 -3.08 11.26 -2.32
CA ILE A 83 -4.13 10.54 -1.61
C ILE A 83 -4.31 9.19 -2.30
N ASP A 84 -3.93 8.13 -1.59
CA ASP A 84 -4.15 6.75 -2.02
C ASP A 84 -5.39 6.19 -1.31
N ILE A 85 -6.08 5.23 -1.94
CA ILE A 85 -7.40 4.81 -1.46
C ILE A 85 -7.49 3.31 -1.21
N THR A 86 -8.35 2.91 -0.29
CA THR A 86 -8.92 1.54 -0.29
C THR A 86 -10.31 1.58 -0.90
N LEU A 87 -10.58 0.71 -1.87
CA LEU A 87 -11.91 0.56 -2.46
C LEU A 87 -12.85 -0.17 -1.49
N TYR A 88 -14.05 0.38 -1.30
CA TYR A 88 -15.13 -0.22 -0.50
C TYR A 88 -16.40 -0.29 -1.34
N PRO A 89 -16.66 -1.44 -2.00
CA PRO A 89 -17.81 -1.61 -2.91
C PRO A 89 -19.16 -1.26 -2.30
N THR A 90 -19.32 -1.44 -0.99
CA THR A 90 -20.58 -1.18 -0.26
C THR A 90 -20.97 0.29 -0.19
N VAL A 91 -20.00 1.20 -0.28
CA VAL A 91 -20.23 2.66 -0.22
C VAL A 91 -19.74 3.37 -1.49
N TRP A 92 -19.43 2.61 -2.54
CA TRP A 92 -18.82 3.11 -3.76
C TRP A 92 -19.62 4.26 -4.40
N GLU A 93 -20.86 3.98 -4.84
CA GLU A 93 -21.66 4.93 -5.63
C GLU A 93 -22.00 6.21 -4.86
N SER A 94 -22.42 6.06 -3.61
CA SER A 94 -22.94 7.18 -2.82
C SER A 94 -21.86 8.01 -2.14
N ARG A 95 -20.66 7.43 -1.92
CA ARG A 95 -19.61 8.07 -1.14
C ARG A 95 -18.28 8.09 -1.86
N GLN A 96 -17.70 6.97 -2.28
CA GLN A 96 -16.32 7.00 -2.81
C GLN A 96 -16.21 7.58 -4.23
N GLN A 97 -17.07 7.16 -5.15
CA GLN A 97 -16.98 7.49 -6.59
C GLN A 97 -16.92 9.00 -6.86
N PRO A 98 -17.81 9.84 -6.30
CA PRO A 98 -17.80 11.28 -6.58
C PRO A 98 -16.53 11.98 -6.10
N PHE A 99 -15.91 11.50 -5.01
CA PHE A 99 -14.65 12.07 -4.52
C PHE A 99 -13.44 11.53 -5.27
N LEU A 100 -13.46 10.28 -5.71
CA LEU A 100 -12.38 9.74 -6.54
C LEU A 100 -12.27 10.52 -7.85
N GLU A 101 -13.40 10.85 -8.49
CA GLU A 101 -13.45 11.69 -9.69
C GLU A 101 -12.74 13.03 -9.50
N LYS A 102 -12.88 13.64 -8.32
CA LYS A 102 -12.20 14.89 -7.97
C LYS A 102 -10.73 14.66 -7.66
N ILE A 103 -10.39 13.60 -6.93
CA ILE A 103 -9.00 13.28 -6.56
C ILE A 103 -8.15 13.09 -7.82
N ILE A 104 -8.61 12.34 -8.82
CA ILE A 104 -7.82 12.12 -10.06
C ILE A 104 -7.62 13.39 -10.91
N GLN A 105 -8.31 14.48 -10.60
CA GLN A 105 -8.11 15.81 -11.18
C GLN A 105 -7.14 16.67 -10.36
N LEU A 106 -6.93 16.35 -9.08
CA LEU A 106 -6.11 17.13 -8.14
C LEU A 106 -4.68 16.61 -7.97
N GLN A 107 -4.39 15.40 -8.44
CA GLN A 107 -3.08 14.77 -8.27
C GLN A 107 -2.67 13.98 -9.51
N ASP A 108 -1.36 13.77 -9.67
CA ASP A 108 -0.74 13.09 -10.82
C ASP A 108 -0.42 11.62 -10.53
N GLY A 109 -1.09 11.02 -9.56
CA GLY A 109 -1.06 9.57 -9.41
C GLY A 109 -1.99 9.05 -8.33
N LEU A 110 -2.30 7.76 -8.38
CA LEU A 110 -3.28 7.13 -7.51
C LEU A 110 -2.92 5.65 -7.32
N ILE A 111 -2.80 5.23 -6.07
CA ILE A 111 -2.78 3.81 -5.71
C ILE A 111 -4.15 3.44 -5.14
N VAL A 112 -4.73 2.34 -5.66
CA VAL A 112 -5.99 1.78 -5.18
C VAL A 112 -5.75 0.41 -4.56
N ASN A 113 -6.02 0.29 -3.27
CA ASN A 113 -5.99 -0.97 -2.55
C ASN A 113 -7.37 -1.66 -2.65
N LEU A 114 -7.39 -2.90 -3.11
CA LEU A 114 -8.58 -3.74 -3.27
C LEU A 114 -8.56 -4.83 -2.21
N ILE A 115 -9.39 -4.70 -1.18
CA ILE A 115 -9.46 -5.72 -0.12
C ILE A 115 -10.57 -6.72 -0.49
N TYR A 116 -10.25 -7.99 -0.75
CA TYR A 116 -11.19 -8.94 -1.33
C TYR A 116 -11.28 -10.30 -0.60
N GLU A 117 -12.48 -10.85 -0.40
CA GLU A 117 -12.66 -12.12 0.34
C GLU A 117 -12.59 -13.35 -0.60
N SER A 118 -12.87 -13.14 -1.89
CA SER A 118 -12.83 -14.17 -2.92
C SER A 118 -12.43 -13.60 -4.28
N LEU A 119 -12.10 -14.46 -5.24
CA LEU A 119 -11.74 -14.03 -6.59
C LEU A 119 -12.91 -13.35 -7.31
N GLU A 120 -14.15 -13.77 -7.02
CA GLU A 120 -15.36 -13.10 -7.49
C GLU A 120 -15.47 -11.68 -6.95
N ASP A 121 -15.14 -11.47 -5.68
CA ASP A 121 -15.12 -10.16 -5.04
C ASP A 121 -14.03 -9.27 -5.64
N LEU A 122 -12.81 -9.79 -5.81
CA LEU A 122 -11.74 -9.06 -6.51
C LEU A 122 -12.17 -8.68 -7.93
N LEU A 123 -12.77 -9.60 -8.68
CA LEU A 123 -13.25 -9.34 -10.03
C LEU A 123 -14.33 -8.26 -10.06
N LYS A 124 -15.22 -8.25 -9.07
CA LYS A 124 -16.24 -7.20 -8.89
C LYS A 124 -15.58 -5.86 -8.63
N GLN A 125 -14.56 -5.81 -7.78
CA GLN A 125 -13.80 -4.61 -7.46
C GLN A 125 -13.02 -4.05 -8.66
N ILE A 126 -12.35 -4.90 -9.43
CA ILE A 126 -11.68 -4.50 -10.68
C ILE A 126 -12.69 -3.91 -11.67
N LYS A 127 -13.84 -4.56 -11.85
CA LYS A 127 -14.91 -4.04 -12.71
C LYS A 127 -15.43 -2.68 -12.28
N ILE A 128 -15.54 -2.42 -10.97
CA ILE A 128 -15.95 -1.12 -10.45
C ILE A 128 -14.97 -0.04 -10.91
N LEU A 129 -13.67 -0.30 -10.83
CA LEU A 129 -12.63 0.63 -11.32
C LEU A 129 -12.64 0.75 -12.84
N GLU A 130 -12.81 -0.36 -13.56
CA GLU A 130 -12.87 -0.38 -15.02
C GLU A 130 -14.01 0.52 -15.53
N GLU A 131 -15.22 0.30 -15.00
CA GLU A 131 -16.41 1.09 -15.31
C GLU A 131 -16.21 2.57 -14.94
N PHE A 132 -15.57 2.85 -13.80
CA PHE A 132 -15.24 4.21 -13.40
C PHE A 132 -14.36 4.92 -14.42
N PHE A 133 -13.23 4.32 -14.81
CA PHE A 133 -12.26 4.92 -15.72
C PHE A 133 -12.74 5.01 -17.17
N ILE A 134 -13.61 4.10 -17.61
CA ILE A 134 -14.27 4.19 -18.93
C ILE A 134 -15.08 5.49 -19.08
N HIS A 135 -15.68 5.97 -17.99
CA HIS A 135 -16.47 7.20 -17.96
C HIS A 135 -15.63 8.46 -17.68
N GLN A 136 -14.30 8.34 -17.51
CA GLN A 136 -13.40 9.49 -17.39
C GLN A 136 -12.86 9.93 -18.75
N ASP A 137 -11.83 10.78 -18.77
CA ASP A 137 -11.10 11.12 -20.01
C ASP A 137 -10.46 9.85 -20.60
N LYS A 138 -11.16 9.26 -21.57
CA LYS A 138 -10.77 8.01 -22.23
C LYS A 138 -9.40 8.07 -22.89
N LYS A 139 -8.96 9.25 -23.36
CA LYS A 139 -7.62 9.38 -23.95
C LYS A 139 -6.54 9.39 -22.88
N LYS A 140 -6.78 10.08 -21.77
CA LYS A 140 -5.86 10.10 -20.62
C LYS A 140 -5.77 8.73 -19.95
N PHE A 141 -6.91 8.07 -19.72
CA PHE A 141 -6.97 6.85 -18.90
C PHE A 141 -7.04 5.54 -19.72
N ALA A 142 -6.79 5.58 -21.03
CA ALA A 142 -6.70 4.35 -21.84
C ALA A 142 -5.74 3.30 -21.23
N PRO A 143 -4.52 3.66 -20.75
CA PRO A 143 -3.64 2.66 -20.13
C PRO A 143 -4.23 2.04 -18.85
N VAL A 144 -4.99 2.82 -18.07
CA VAL A 144 -5.65 2.31 -16.85
C VAL A 144 -6.73 1.30 -17.22
N ILE A 145 -7.54 1.61 -18.24
CA ILE A 145 -8.59 0.72 -18.72
C ILE A 145 -7.98 -0.58 -19.29
N GLU A 146 -6.89 -0.49 -20.06
CA GLU A 146 -6.15 -1.64 -20.57
C GLU A 146 -5.62 -2.55 -19.45
N LEU A 147 -4.97 -1.95 -18.44
CA LEU A 147 -4.49 -2.66 -17.25
C LEU A 147 -5.62 -3.40 -16.53
N LEU A 148 -6.74 -2.71 -16.25
CA LEU A 148 -7.87 -3.29 -15.53
C LEU A 148 -8.58 -4.38 -16.35
N ASN A 149 -8.67 -4.22 -17.67
CA ASN A 149 -9.18 -5.25 -18.57
C ASN A 149 -8.31 -6.51 -18.55
N GLU A 150 -6.98 -6.36 -18.62
CA GLU A 150 -6.08 -7.51 -18.54
C GLU A 150 -6.22 -8.22 -17.18
N PHE A 151 -6.34 -7.44 -16.10
CA PHE A 151 -6.63 -7.97 -14.76
C PHE A 151 -7.93 -8.77 -14.71
N SER A 152 -9.01 -8.20 -15.24
CA SER A 152 -10.32 -8.85 -15.35
C SER A 152 -10.26 -10.15 -16.15
N ASP A 153 -9.61 -10.15 -17.32
CA ASP A 153 -9.57 -11.29 -18.23
C ASP A 153 -8.74 -12.44 -17.68
N ARG A 154 -7.56 -12.13 -17.12
CA ARG A 154 -6.74 -13.14 -16.45
C ARG A 154 -7.48 -13.72 -15.25
N LEU A 155 -8.11 -12.88 -14.42
CA LEU A 155 -8.84 -13.36 -13.26
C LEU A 155 -9.99 -14.29 -13.65
N ARG A 156 -10.77 -13.96 -14.69
CA ARG A 156 -11.81 -14.85 -15.24
C ARG A 156 -11.25 -16.19 -15.71
N LYS A 157 -10.12 -16.17 -16.43
CA LYS A 157 -9.48 -17.39 -16.93
C LYS A 157 -9.05 -18.26 -15.75
N THR A 158 -8.38 -17.67 -14.78
CA THR A 158 -7.93 -18.32 -13.54
C THR A 158 -9.08 -18.96 -12.79
N MET A 159 -10.17 -18.24 -12.54
CA MET A 159 -11.35 -18.79 -11.86
C MET A 159 -11.97 -19.99 -12.60
N LYS A 160 -11.96 -19.98 -13.95
CA LYS A 160 -12.47 -21.10 -14.76
C LYS A 160 -11.56 -22.34 -14.69
N THR A 161 -10.25 -22.14 -14.70
CA THR A 161 -9.26 -23.24 -14.70
C THR A 161 -8.89 -23.70 -13.29
N ASN A 162 -9.27 -22.95 -12.26
CA ASN A 162 -8.99 -23.21 -10.85
C ASN A 162 -10.28 -23.17 -9.98
N PRO A 163 -11.25 -24.07 -10.21
CA PRO A 163 -12.53 -24.05 -9.50
C PRO A 163 -12.45 -24.40 -8.01
N VAL A 164 -11.30 -24.92 -7.56
CA VAL A 164 -11.01 -25.27 -6.16
C VAL A 164 -10.12 -24.22 -5.49
N CYS A 165 -9.85 -23.09 -6.16
CA CYS A 165 -9.08 -21.95 -5.65
C CYS A 165 -7.72 -22.34 -5.05
N ARG A 166 -6.97 -23.22 -5.70
CA ARG A 166 -5.58 -23.54 -5.34
C ARG A 166 -4.69 -22.33 -5.56
N GLU A 167 -3.83 -22.05 -4.59
CA GLU A 167 -2.92 -20.91 -4.65
C GLU A 167 -2.01 -20.98 -5.88
N ASP A 168 -1.32 -22.09 -6.12
CA ASP A 168 -0.42 -22.27 -7.28
C ASP A 168 -1.08 -21.95 -8.64
N ASP A 169 -2.30 -22.46 -8.85
CA ASP A 169 -3.07 -22.22 -10.07
C ASP A 169 -3.50 -20.75 -10.19
N PHE A 170 -3.71 -20.09 -9.05
CA PHE A 170 -3.93 -18.65 -8.99
C PHE A 170 -2.66 -17.84 -9.31
N LEU A 171 -1.52 -18.20 -8.71
CA LEU A 171 -0.21 -17.57 -8.99
C LEU A 171 0.13 -17.70 -10.48
N ASN A 172 -0.07 -18.89 -11.06
CA ASN A 172 0.18 -19.15 -12.48
C ASN A 172 -0.76 -18.35 -13.39
N GLY A 173 -2.02 -18.19 -12.99
CA GLY A 173 -3.02 -17.48 -13.79
C GLY A 173 -2.89 -15.96 -13.77
N MET A 174 -2.42 -15.40 -12.65
CA MET A 174 -2.29 -13.96 -12.42
C MET A 174 -0.84 -13.44 -12.44
N GLY A 175 0.15 -14.34 -12.54
CA GLY A 175 1.56 -13.98 -12.62
C GLY A 175 1.88 -13.08 -13.81
N ASN A 176 2.91 -12.23 -13.69
CA ASN A 176 3.42 -11.32 -14.72
C ASN A 176 2.45 -10.18 -15.09
N LEU A 177 1.33 -10.06 -14.40
CA LEU A 177 0.44 -8.96 -14.62
C LEU A 177 1.05 -7.69 -14.01
N GLU A 178 1.28 -6.68 -14.84
CA GLU A 178 1.62 -5.36 -14.33
C GLU A 178 0.52 -4.89 -13.38
N ASN A 179 0.88 -4.14 -12.36
CA ASN A 179 -0.07 -3.58 -11.40
C ASN A 179 -0.07 -2.06 -11.39
N TYR A 180 0.64 -1.43 -12.33
CA TYR A 180 0.70 0.01 -12.49
C TYR A 180 0.85 0.41 -13.95
N VAL A 181 0.45 1.63 -14.28
CA VAL A 181 0.62 2.23 -15.61
C VAL A 181 0.91 3.72 -15.51
N SER A 182 1.63 4.24 -16.49
CA SER A 182 1.81 5.69 -16.69
C SER A 182 0.89 6.17 -17.80
N CYS A 183 0.12 7.20 -17.51
CA CYS A 183 -0.83 7.82 -18.44
C CYS A 183 -0.22 9.05 -19.13
N PRO A 184 -0.76 9.45 -20.31
CA PRO A 184 -0.51 10.77 -20.86
C PRO A 184 -0.70 11.89 -19.83
N GLY A 185 0.21 12.86 -19.83
CA GLY A 185 0.21 13.95 -18.85
C GLY A 185 0.84 13.60 -17.50
N GLY A 186 1.46 12.42 -17.36
CA GLY A 186 2.27 12.07 -16.20
C GLY A 186 1.49 11.44 -15.04
N PHE A 187 0.20 11.14 -15.22
CA PHE A 187 -0.59 10.49 -14.19
C PHE A 187 -0.19 9.02 -14.02
N VAL A 188 0.18 8.60 -12.81
CA VAL A 188 0.56 7.20 -12.51
C VAL A 188 -0.57 6.51 -11.75
N PHE A 189 -1.07 5.40 -12.28
CA PHE A 189 -2.09 4.60 -11.61
C PHE A 189 -1.50 3.27 -11.15
N ALA A 190 -1.86 2.79 -9.96
CA ALA A 190 -1.53 1.45 -9.51
C ALA A 190 -2.66 0.79 -8.72
N VAL A 191 -2.69 -0.54 -8.73
CA VAL A 191 -3.62 -1.38 -7.98
C VAL A 191 -2.86 -2.33 -7.08
N ASN A 192 -3.28 -2.44 -5.83
CA ASN A 192 -2.82 -3.49 -4.91
C ASN A 192 -4.01 -4.37 -4.54
N ALA A 193 -3.97 -5.66 -4.89
CA ALA A 193 -5.00 -6.61 -4.48
C ALA A 193 -4.59 -7.33 -3.19
N ILE A 194 -5.42 -7.21 -2.15
CA ILE A 194 -5.17 -7.66 -0.78
C ILE A 194 -6.34 -8.56 -0.32
N PRO A 195 -6.13 -9.82 0.06
CA PRO A 195 -7.18 -10.70 0.57
C PRO A 195 -7.67 -10.25 1.94
N SER A 196 -8.99 -10.21 2.14
CA SER A 196 -9.61 -10.02 3.45
C SER A 196 -9.61 -11.32 4.25
N PHE A 197 -8.76 -11.32 5.28
CA PHE A 197 -9.00 -11.86 6.62
C PHE A 197 -9.84 -13.15 6.74
N HIS A 198 -9.26 -14.32 6.44
CA HIS A 198 -9.50 -15.47 7.31
C HIS A 198 -8.44 -15.46 8.41
N VAL A 199 -8.83 -15.08 9.63
CA VAL A 199 -8.02 -15.22 10.84
C VAL A 199 -8.54 -16.45 11.57
N ASN A 200 -7.72 -17.49 11.64
CA ASN A 200 -8.07 -18.68 12.37
C ASN A 200 -8.16 -18.38 13.88
N PRO A 201 -8.76 -19.28 14.70
CA PRO A 201 -8.97 -19.05 16.13
C PRO A 201 -7.68 -18.79 16.96
N LYS A 202 -6.49 -19.00 16.37
CA LYS A 202 -5.19 -18.73 16.99
C LYS A 202 -4.63 -17.35 16.60
N GLY A 203 -5.38 -16.53 15.87
CA GLY A 203 -4.93 -15.23 15.39
C GLY A 203 -4.02 -15.30 14.16
N VAL A 204 -3.89 -16.47 13.53
CA VAL A 204 -3.03 -16.70 12.36
C VAL A 204 -3.88 -16.65 11.08
N ARG A 205 -3.36 -16.07 10.00
CA ARG A 205 -4.09 -15.94 8.73
C ARG A 205 -3.87 -17.16 7.84
N ASP A 206 -4.95 -17.67 7.25
CA ASP A 206 -4.89 -18.85 6.37
C ASP A 206 -4.77 -18.49 4.88
N MET A 207 -4.95 -17.22 4.48
CA MET A 207 -4.62 -16.74 3.13
C MET A 207 -3.69 -15.53 3.17
N THR A 208 -2.59 -15.66 2.43
CA THR A 208 -1.58 -14.66 2.08
C THR A 208 -2.10 -13.72 1.00
N SER A 209 -1.61 -12.48 0.98
CA SER A 209 -1.77 -11.54 -0.14
C SER A 209 -1.74 -12.21 -1.50
N LEU A 210 -2.53 -11.78 -2.49
CA LEU A 210 -2.38 -12.34 -3.85
C LEU A 210 -0.92 -12.31 -4.32
N PRO A 211 -0.54 -13.27 -5.19
CA PRO A 211 0.72 -13.33 -5.92
C PRO A 211 1.14 -11.96 -6.38
N PHE A 212 2.33 -11.60 -5.93
CA PHE A 212 3.17 -10.70 -6.68
C PHE A 212 3.40 -11.28 -8.09
N PRO A 213 3.54 -10.44 -9.12
CA PRO A 213 3.70 -10.89 -10.51
C PRO A 213 4.90 -11.85 -10.67
N GLN A 214 4.67 -12.98 -11.34
CA GLN A 214 5.69 -13.99 -11.70
C GLN A 214 6.63 -13.60 -12.87
N ASP A 215 6.61 -12.37 -13.42
CA ASP A 215 7.66 -12.00 -14.37
C ASP A 215 8.86 -11.53 -13.58
N ILE A 216 10.04 -11.96 -14.01
CA ILE A 216 11.31 -11.90 -13.29
C ILE A 216 11.87 -10.46 -13.25
N TYR A 217 11.01 -9.45 -13.37
CA TYR A 217 11.25 -8.21 -12.63
C TYR A 217 10.81 -8.48 -11.21
N LYS A 218 11.80 -8.95 -10.43
CA LYS A 218 11.86 -8.83 -8.97
C LYS A 218 10.81 -7.83 -8.53
N VAL A 219 9.85 -8.25 -7.71
CA VAL A 219 9.34 -7.28 -6.75
C VAL A 219 10.49 -7.08 -5.79
N GLU A 220 11.43 -6.24 -6.25
CA GLU A 220 12.23 -5.38 -5.43
C GLU A 220 11.19 -4.72 -4.54
N CYS A 221 10.92 -5.33 -3.40
CA CYS A 221 10.05 -4.70 -2.44
C CYS A 221 10.66 -3.31 -2.26
N THR A 222 9.83 -2.30 -2.09
CA THR A 222 10.28 -1.06 -1.43
C THR A 222 10.92 -1.37 -0.06
N ALA A 223 10.78 -2.61 0.44
CA ALA A 223 11.55 -3.22 1.55
C ALA A 223 12.78 -4.09 1.15
N VAL A 224 12.95 -4.49 -0.12
CA VAL A 224 14.06 -5.33 -0.62
C VAL A 224 14.69 -4.75 -1.90
N ARG A 225 15.14 -3.50 -1.81
CA ARG A 225 16.13 -2.91 -2.73
C ARG A 225 17.53 -2.79 -2.14
N GLY A 226 17.79 -3.33 -0.95
CA GLY A 226 18.93 -2.83 -0.17
C GLY A 226 18.83 -1.32 0.13
N VAL A 227 17.66 -0.73 -0.13
CA VAL A 227 17.23 0.62 0.21
C VAL A 227 15.81 0.43 0.72
N ILE A 228 15.59 0.76 1.99
CA ILE A 228 14.25 0.89 2.51
C ILE A 228 13.73 2.17 1.81
N GLU A 229 12.64 2.08 1.06
CA GLU A 229 12.15 3.22 0.26
C GLU A 229 10.84 3.79 0.81
N ILE A 230 10.16 3.11 1.73
CA ILE A 230 8.94 3.61 2.38
C ILE A 230 9.06 3.44 3.89
N MET A 231 8.79 4.53 4.60
CA MET A 231 8.59 4.52 6.05
C MET A 231 7.10 4.66 6.35
N THR A 232 6.48 3.56 6.78
CA THR A 232 5.09 3.60 7.28
C THR A 232 5.11 4.05 8.73
N ILE A 233 4.42 5.15 9.02
CA ILE A 233 4.31 5.71 10.37
C ILE A 233 2.85 5.64 10.80
N LEU A 234 2.60 4.91 11.88
CA LEU A 234 1.29 4.89 12.53
C LEU A 234 1.12 6.13 13.41
N GLN A 235 -0.12 6.57 13.60
CA GLN A 235 -0.44 7.66 14.53
C GLN A 235 0.02 7.40 15.98
N THR A 236 0.27 6.15 16.35
CA THR A 236 0.82 5.72 17.65
C THR A 236 2.34 5.84 17.74
N GLY A 237 3.00 6.26 16.66
CA GLY A 237 4.45 6.34 16.54
C GLY A 237 5.14 5.05 16.13
N GLU A 238 4.41 3.93 16.03
CA GLU A 238 4.98 2.67 15.54
C GLU A 238 5.41 2.83 14.08
N MET A 239 6.65 2.41 13.80
CA MET A 239 7.27 2.44 12.47
C MET A 239 7.53 1.03 11.97
N THR A 240 7.19 0.81 10.70
CA THR A 240 7.46 -0.45 10.01
C THR A 240 7.84 -0.20 8.54
N PRO A 241 8.74 -1.02 7.97
CA PRO A 241 8.96 -1.05 6.52
C PRO A 241 7.79 -1.67 5.76
N CYS A 242 6.85 -2.32 6.45
CA CYS A 242 5.73 -2.97 5.83
C CYS A 242 4.68 -1.93 5.41
N CYS A 243 4.36 -1.90 4.11
CA CYS A 243 3.39 -0.96 3.53
C CYS A 243 1.94 -1.27 3.94
N ASP A 244 1.70 -2.42 4.56
CA ASP A 244 0.37 -2.90 4.89
C ASP A 244 0.09 -2.82 6.40
N VAL A 245 -0.92 -2.02 6.74
CA VAL A 245 -1.55 -1.91 8.07
C VAL A 245 -2.23 -3.21 8.49
N GLY A 246 -2.25 -4.22 7.62
CA GLY A 246 -2.78 -5.54 7.88
C GLY A 246 -1.73 -6.61 8.21
N ASN A 247 -0.48 -6.58 7.76
CA ASN A 247 0.31 -7.81 7.71
C ASN A 247 0.86 -8.28 9.09
N LEU A 248 0.08 -9.08 9.82
CA LEU A 248 0.43 -9.66 11.14
C LEU A 248 1.65 -10.59 11.12
N GLY A 249 2.11 -11.01 9.93
CA GLY A 249 3.33 -11.81 9.76
C GLY A 249 4.61 -10.99 9.65
N CYS A 250 4.50 -9.67 9.41
CA CYS A 250 5.65 -8.78 9.31
C CYS A 250 6.37 -8.68 10.67
N LYS A 251 7.57 -9.28 10.75
CA LYS A 251 8.42 -9.17 11.94
C LYS A 251 9.35 -7.96 11.95
N PRO A 252 9.84 -7.43 10.81
CA PRO A 252 10.62 -6.19 10.82
C PRO A 252 9.84 -5.04 11.45
N LYS A 253 10.46 -4.38 12.43
CA LYS A 253 9.93 -3.21 13.13
C LYS A 253 11.06 -2.22 13.37
N PHE A 254 10.85 -0.97 12.98
CA PHE A 254 11.83 0.09 13.22
C PHE A 254 11.72 0.70 14.62
N GLY A 255 10.70 0.29 15.40
CA GLY A 255 10.46 0.76 16.75
C GLY A 255 9.31 1.75 16.80
N ASN A 256 9.27 2.56 17.85
CA ASN A 256 8.23 3.54 18.09
C ASN A 256 8.84 4.93 18.35
N LEU A 257 8.48 5.91 17.52
CA LEU A 257 8.99 7.28 17.58
C LEU A 257 8.62 8.04 18.87
N LEU A 258 7.63 7.57 19.62
CA LEU A 258 7.21 8.18 20.89
C LEU A 258 7.81 7.46 22.10
N ALA A 259 7.88 6.13 22.05
CA ALA A 259 8.26 5.32 23.21
C ALA A 259 9.75 4.94 23.26
N ASP A 260 10.39 4.71 22.10
CA ASP A 260 11.78 4.25 22.05
C ASP A 260 12.77 5.42 22.02
N SER A 261 13.96 5.22 22.60
CA SER A 261 15.09 6.16 22.44
C SER A 261 15.72 6.04 21.04
N PRO A 262 16.47 7.04 20.56
CA PRO A 262 17.15 6.95 19.28
C PRO A 262 18.07 5.73 19.13
N GLU A 263 18.76 5.35 20.20
CA GLU A 263 19.66 4.18 20.23
C GLU A 263 18.88 2.87 20.10
N VAL A 264 17.73 2.77 20.79
CA VAL A 264 16.83 1.61 20.70
C VAL A 264 16.25 1.49 19.29
N ILE A 265 15.84 2.61 18.70
CA ILE A 265 15.34 2.65 17.32
C ILE A 265 16.43 2.21 16.35
N LEU A 266 17.65 2.75 16.47
CA LEU A 266 18.77 2.37 15.61
C LEU A 266 19.11 0.88 15.73
N GLN A 267 19.07 0.33 16.95
CA GLN A 267 19.26 -1.09 17.18
C GLN A 267 18.15 -1.93 16.50
N LYS A 268 16.87 -1.58 16.70
CA LYS A 268 15.73 -2.26 16.09
C LYS A 268 15.76 -2.16 14.56
N PHE A 269 16.16 -1.02 14.03
CA PHE A 269 16.36 -0.79 12.61
C PHE A 269 17.45 -1.72 12.06
N GLY A 270 18.62 -1.78 12.69
CA GLY A 270 19.70 -2.68 12.27
C GLY A 270 19.34 -4.17 12.36
N VAL A 271 18.58 -4.58 13.38
CA VAL A 271 18.03 -5.95 13.47
C VAL A 271 17.05 -6.22 12.34
N SER A 272 16.14 -5.27 12.07
CA SER A 272 15.15 -5.38 11.00
C SER A 272 15.80 -5.44 9.62
N GLN A 273 16.85 -4.66 9.37
CA GLN A 273 17.61 -4.74 8.12
C GLN A 273 18.21 -6.13 7.90
N LYS A 274 18.77 -6.75 8.95
CA LYS A 274 19.29 -8.12 8.87
C LYS A 274 18.20 -9.15 8.62
N LEU A 275 17.05 -9.02 9.29
CA LEU A 275 15.89 -9.88 9.07
C LEU A 275 15.36 -9.75 7.64
N MET A 276 15.24 -8.52 7.13
CA MET A 276 14.82 -8.27 5.76
C MET A 276 15.78 -8.87 4.75
N ALA A 277 17.09 -8.65 4.90
CA ALA A 277 18.10 -9.24 4.01
C ALA A 277 18.11 -10.77 4.06
N SER A 278 18.00 -11.37 5.26
CA SER A 278 17.95 -12.82 5.43
C SER A 278 16.68 -13.42 4.84
N GLY A 279 15.52 -12.81 5.14
CA GLY A 279 14.23 -13.26 4.63
C GLY A 279 14.14 -13.12 3.11
N ALA A 280 14.65 -12.03 2.54
CA ALA A 280 14.78 -11.85 1.10
C ALA A 280 15.61 -12.96 0.43
N LEU A 281 16.78 -13.26 0.98
CA LEU A 281 17.64 -14.32 0.47
C LEU A 281 16.96 -15.70 0.55
N LYS A 282 16.20 -15.96 1.62
CA LYS A 282 15.43 -17.20 1.76
C LYS A 282 14.24 -17.25 0.81
N ASN A 283 13.56 -16.13 0.59
CA ASN A 283 12.51 -16.02 -0.42
C ASN A 283 13.07 -16.30 -1.82
N LEU A 284 14.25 -15.77 -2.15
CA LEU A 284 14.93 -16.04 -3.41
C LEU A 284 15.20 -17.54 -3.58
N LYS A 285 15.71 -18.20 -2.54
CA LYS A 285 15.91 -19.66 -2.53
C LYS A 285 14.59 -20.43 -2.65
N ASN A 286 13.54 -19.98 -1.97
CA ASN A 286 12.22 -20.60 -2.05
C ASN A 286 11.69 -20.51 -3.48
N ILE A 287 11.84 -19.37 -4.14
CA ILE A 287 11.48 -19.17 -5.55
C ILE A 287 12.30 -20.10 -6.46
N GLU A 288 13.62 -20.12 -6.32
CA GLU A 288 14.52 -20.96 -7.13
C GLU A 288 14.28 -22.47 -6.93
N SER A 289 13.76 -22.88 -5.77
CA SER A 289 13.50 -24.28 -5.44
C SER A 289 12.05 -24.73 -5.63
N GLY A 290 11.20 -23.91 -6.26
CA GLY A 290 9.80 -24.24 -6.54
C GLY A 290 8.90 -24.21 -5.29
N LYS A 291 9.30 -23.46 -4.26
CA LYS A 291 8.60 -23.22 -2.99
C LYS A 291 8.14 -21.76 -2.85
N ALA A 292 7.93 -21.07 -3.98
CA ALA A 292 7.43 -19.70 -3.97
C ALA A 292 6.10 -19.62 -3.20
N GLY A 293 5.90 -18.54 -2.43
CA GLY A 293 4.73 -18.43 -1.53
C GLY A 293 4.94 -18.96 -0.11
N GLU A 294 5.98 -19.76 0.15
CA GLU A 294 6.31 -20.18 1.51
C GLU A 294 6.84 -19.00 2.35
N TRP A 295 6.20 -18.76 3.51
CA TRP A 295 6.68 -17.79 4.48
C TRP A 295 8.03 -18.20 5.07
N VAL A 296 8.95 -17.25 5.05
CA VAL A 296 10.20 -17.36 5.80
C VAL A 296 9.99 -16.94 7.24
N GLU A 297 10.75 -17.56 8.15
CA GLU A 297 10.66 -17.30 9.58
C GLU A 297 10.96 -15.84 9.97
N GLU A 298 11.65 -15.10 9.11
CA GLU A 298 11.92 -13.67 9.24
C GLU A 298 10.68 -12.79 9.09
N GLY A 299 9.53 -13.37 8.73
CA GLY A 299 8.29 -12.61 8.56
C GLY A 299 8.38 -11.61 7.40
N ILE A 300 9.15 -11.96 6.36
CA ILE A 300 9.23 -11.20 5.12
C ILE A 300 8.23 -11.82 4.14
N PRO A 301 7.38 -11.02 3.46
CA PRO A 301 6.43 -11.56 2.49
C PRO A 301 7.14 -12.46 1.47
N PRO A 302 6.61 -13.67 1.14
CA PRO A 302 7.31 -14.70 0.37
C PRO A 302 7.87 -14.30 -1.00
N PHE A 303 7.41 -13.19 -1.56
CA PHE A 303 7.80 -12.69 -2.88
C PHE A 303 8.59 -11.38 -2.82
N CYS A 304 8.96 -10.92 -1.62
CA CYS A 304 9.96 -9.87 -1.43
C CYS A 304 11.38 -10.47 -1.51
N VAL A 305 12.14 -10.18 -2.57
CA VAL A 305 13.50 -10.73 -2.85
C VAL A 305 14.54 -9.69 -3.17
#